data_AF-A0A448ZZ67-F1
#
_entry.id   AF-A0A448ZZ67-F1
#
_cell.length_a   1.000
_cell.length_b   1.000
_cell.length_c   1.000
_cell.angle_alpha   90.00
_cell.angle_beta   90.00
_cell.angle_gamma   90.00
#
_symmetry.space_group_name_H-M   'P 1'
#
loop_
_entity.id
_entity.type
_entity.pdbx_description
1 polymer ?
#
loop_
_entity_poly.entity_id
_entity_poly.type
_entity_poly.pdbx_seq_one_letter_code
_entity_poly.pdbx_strand_id
1 'polypeptide(L)'
;MKGIISKRFWIVFWTLNSCFALIYLAFAYINYSLILGHVAGCLTFSFFIYCSSLLFKEKNSDKDIKIKPSKAKNVVFFALLSIGTLIIVSIFFLINYLYRKYVDKTINLFFKIINFLTFATPFLLFTLTCLIEVIANRKDLKKNVKGVING
;
A
#
# COMPACT_ATOMS: atom_id res chain seq x y z
N MET A 1 -7.47 4.59 -12.78
CA MET A 1 -6.56 5.35 -11.87
C MET A 1 -6.08 6.69 -12.43
N LYS A 2 -5.90 6.86 -13.76
CA LYS A 2 -5.35 8.10 -14.40
C LYS A 2 -6.11 9.42 -14.14
N GLY A 3 -7.25 9.42 -13.43
CA GLY A 3 -7.98 10.64 -13.07
C GLY A 3 -8.27 10.83 -11.57
N ILE A 4 -7.86 9.88 -10.71
CA ILE A 4 -8.17 9.92 -9.25
C ILE A 4 -6.90 10.17 -8.42
N ILE A 5 -5.75 9.67 -8.90
CA ILE A 5 -4.47 9.78 -8.21
C ILE A 5 -3.50 10.52 -9.14
N SER A 6 -2.99 11.66 -8.69
CA SER A 6 -2.10 12.52 -9.47
C SER A 6 -0.74 11.86 -9.73
N LYS A 7 -0.03 12.26 -10.79
CA LYS A 7 1.36 11.81 -11.02
C LYS A 7 2.27 12.17 -9.84
N ARG A 8 2.01 13.33 -9.22
CA ARG A 8 2.69 13.82 -8.02
C ARG A 8 2.55 12.86 -6.85
N PHE A 9 1.36 12.32 -6.62
CA PHE A 9 1.12 11.33 -5.55
C PHE A 9 2.09 10.14 -5.65
N TRP A 10 2.22 9.55 -6.83
CA TRP A 10 3.08 8.38 -7.02
C TRP A 10 4.55 8.71 -6.84
N ILE A 11 4.98 9.90 -7.26
CA ILE A 11 6.34 10.38 -7.02
C ILE A 11 6.62 10.45 -5.52
N VAL A 12 5.77 11.14 -4.75
CA VAL A 12 5.93 11.28 -3.30
C VAL A 12 5.92 9.91 -2.62
N PHE A 13 4.99 9.03 -3.00
CA PHE A 13 4.89 7.67 -2.46
C PHE A 13 6.17 6.86 -2.66
N TRP A 14 6.70 6.83 -3.89
CA TRP A 14 7.92 6.08 -4.17
C TRP A 14 9.15 6.72 -3.53
N THR A 15 9.26 8.05 -3.50
CA THR A 15 10.35 8.74 -2.81
C THR A 15 10.38 8.40 -1.31
N LEU A 16 9.23 8.40 -0.64
CA LEU A 16 9.15 8.00 0.77
C LEU A 16 9.52 6.53 0.96
N ASN A 17 9.04 5.62 0.09
CA ASN A 17 9.39 4.21 0.16
C ASN A 17 10.89 3.97 -0.06
N SER A 18 11.52 4.72 -0.97
CA SER A 18 12.98 4.68 -1.18
C SER A 18 13.75 5.22 0.03
N CYS A 19 13.28 6.30 0.65
CA CYS A 19 13.88 6.84 1.87
C CYS A 19 13.85 5.80 3.01
N PHE A 20 12.69 5.16 3.24
CA PHE A 20 12.58 4.08 4.23
C PHE A 20 13.41 2.84 3.86
N ALA A 21 13.50 2.49 2.57
CA ALA A 21 14.38 1.42 2.12
C ALA A 21 15.85 1.71 2.47
N LEU A 22 16.32 2.96 2.29
CA LEU A 22 17.66 3.37 2.68
C LEU A 22 17.87 3.33 4.20
N ILE A 23 16.87 3.74 4.99
CA ILE A 23 16.89 3.61 6.45
C ILE A 23 17.04 2.14 6.84
N TYR A 24 16.21 1.24 6.30
CA TYR A 24 16.30 -0.19 6.60
C TYR A 24 17.60 -0.82 6.10
N LEU A 25 18.13 -0.36 4.99
CA LEU A 25 19.43 -0.78 4.48
C LEU A 25 20.56 -0.34 5.41
N ALA A 26 20.51 0.88 5.95
CA ALA A 26 21.48 1.36 6.94
C ALA A 26 21.47 0.52 8.23
N PHE A 27 20.34 -0.06 8.61
CA PHE A 27 20.23 -0.99 9.74
C PHE A 27 20.39 -2.47 9.35
N ALA A 28 20.59 -2.78 8.06
CA ALA A 28 20.68 -4.16 7.59
C ALA A 28 21.91 -4.90 8.13
N TYR A 29 22.98 -4.18 8.49
CA TYR A 29 24.16 -4.78 9.13
C TYR A 29 23.84 -5.36 10.52
N ILE A 30 22.84 -4.82 11.21
CA ILE A 30 22.35 -5.33 12.51
C ILE A 30 21.32 -6.43 12.27
N ASN A 31 20.39 -6.19 11.35
CA ASN A 31 19.30 -7.10 11.06
C ASN A 31 18.84 -7.00 9.61
N TYR A 32 19.37 -7.86 8.75
CA TYR A 32 19.02 -7.94 7.34
C TYR A 32 17.53 -8.26 7.10
N SER A 33 16.83 -8.78 8.10
CA SER A 33 15.38 -9.02 8.03
C SER A 33 14.57 -7.74 7.85
N LEU A 34 15.12 -6.58 8.25
CA LEU A 34 14.44 -5.28 8.11
C LEU A 34 14.18 -4.94 6.65
N ILE A 35 15.23 -5.02 5.81
CA ILE A 35 15.14 -4.71 4.39
C ILE A 35 14.30 -5.77 3.65
N LEU A 36 14.44 -7.05 4.01
CA LEU A 36 13.63 -8.12 3.45
C LEU A 36 12.14 -7.96 3.78
N GLY A 37 11.81 -7.54 5.01
CA GLY A 37 10.44 -7.23 5.40
C GLY A 37 9.86 -6.09 4.56
N HIS A 38 10.60 -5.01 4.36
CA HIS A 38 10.17 -3.88 3.51
C HIS A 38 9.97 -4.30 2.05
N VAL A 39 10.89 -5.11 1.49
CA VAL A 39 10.77 -5.65 0.12
C VAL A 39 9.52 -6.53 -0.01
N ALA A 40 9.28 -7.44 0.93
CA ALA A 40 8.07 -8.27 0.96
C ALA A 40 6.79 -7.42 1.08
N GLY A 41 6.83 -6.36 1.87
CA GLY A 41 5.79 -5.35 1.96
C GLY A 41 5.50 -4.67 0.61
N CYS A 42 6.54 -4.21 -0.08
CA CYS A 42 6.43 -3.56 -1.40
C CYS A 42 5.84 -4.51 -2.45
N LEU A 43 6.24 -5.78 -2.44
CA LEU A 43 5.70 -6.81 -3.35
C LEU A 43 4.22 -7.05 -3.09
N THR A 44 3.85 -7.25 -1.81
CA THR A 44 2.45 -7.48 -1.42
C THR A 44 1.58 -6.26 -1.72
N PHE A 45 2.10 -5.05 -1.48
CA PHE A 45 1.43 -3.80 -1.81
C PHE A 45 1.24 -3.63 -3.32
N SER A 46 2.25 -3.98 -4.13
CA SER A 46 2.14 -3.92 -5.60
C SER A 46 1.05 -4.87 -6.11
N PHE A 47 0.96 -6.08 -5.54
CA PHE A 47 -0.13 -7.01 -5.82
C PHE A 47 -1.50 -6.42 -5.41
N PHE A 48 -1.60 -5.83 -4.21
CA PHE A 48 -2.81 -5.15 -3.73
C PHE A 48 -3.28 -4.05 -4.70
N ILE A 49 -2.37 -3.18 -5.16
CA ILE A 49 -2.66 -2.11 -6.11
C ILE A 49 -3.05 -2.67 -7.48
N TYR A 50 -2.35 -3.71 -7.95
CA TYR A 50 -2.67 -4.36 -9.21
C TYR A 50 -4.10 -4.92 -9.20
N CYS A 51 -4.46 -5.72 -8.20
CA CYS A 51 -5.82 -6.25 -8.04
C CYS A 51 -6.86 -5.14 -7.90
N SER A 52 -6.55 -4.07 -7.15
CA SER A 52 -7.42 -2.90 -7.04
C SER A 52 -7.60 -2.18 -8.38
N SER A 53 -6.59 -2.18 -9.25
CA SER A 53 -6.66 -1.52 -10.57
C SER A 53 -7.59 -2.24 -11.54
N LEU A 54 -7.70 -3.57 -11.45
CA LEU A 54 -8.59 -4.38 -12.29
C LEU A 54 -10.07 -4.01 -12.05
N LEU A 55 -10.45 -3.75 -10.80
CA LEU A 55 -11.79 -3.28 -10.44
C LEU A 55 -12.17 -1.96 -11.12
N PHE A 56 -11.27 -0.99 -11.07
CA PHE A 56 -11.53 0.32 -11.66
C PHE A 56 -11.55 0.27 -13.18
N LYS A 57 -10.94 -0.77 -13.79
CA LYS A 57 -10.98 -0.98 -15.24
C LYS A 57 -12.32 -1.59 -15.66
N GLU A 58 -12.81 -2.58 -14.94
CA GLU A 58 -14.13 -3.21 -15.17
C GLU A 58 -15.26 -2.16 -15.10
N LYS A 59 -15.21 -1.28 -14.08
CA LYS A 59 -16.21 -0.22 -13.87
C LYS A 59 -16.26 0.86 -14.97
N ASN A 60 -15.23 0.96 -15.82
CA ASN A 60 -15.15 1.93 -16.92
C ASN A 60 -15.43 1.29 -18.30
N SER A 61 -15.56 -0.04 -18.36
CA SER A 61 -15.83 -0.79 -19.60
C SER A 61 -17.32 -0.88 -19.91
N ASP A 62 -18.19 -0.87 -18.89
CA ASP A 62 -19.65 -0.78 -19.06
C ASP A 62 -20.06 0.67 -19.29
N LYS A 63 -19.88 1.19 -20.51
CA LYS A 63 -20.48 2.46 -20.92
C LYS A 63 -21.96 2.33 -21.31
N ASP A 64 -22.46 1.11 -21.50
CA ASP A 64 -23.80 0.89 -22.09
C ASP A 64 -24.82 0.20 -21.17
N ILE A 65 -24.47 -0.14 -19.92
CA ILE A 65 -25.43 -0.74 -18.99
C ILE A 65 -25.57 0.11 -17.73
N LYS A 66 -26.74 0.75 -17.57
CA LYS A 66 -27.18 1.46 -16.36
C LYS A 66 -27.41 0.51 -15.17
N ILE A 67 -26.51 -0.42 -14.88
CA ILE A 67 -26.55 -1.15 -13.61
C ILE A 67 -25.90 -0.25 -12.58
N LYS A 68 -26.70 0.30 -11.65
CA LYS A 68 -26.20 0.98 -10.45
C LYS A 68 -25.22 0.01 -9.77
N PRO A 69 -23.90 0.28 -9.71
CA PRO A 69 -22.99 -0.62 -9.02
C PRO A 69 -23.42 -0.67 -7.56
N SER A 70 -23.89 -1.82 -7.09
CA SER A 70 -24.33 -1.94 -5.70
C SER A 70 -23.11 -1.65 -4.81
N LYS A 71 -23.26 -0.77 -3.83
CA LYS A 71 -22.19 -0.48 -2.85
C LYS A 71 -21.69 -1.77 -2.20
N ALA A 72 -22.56 -2.77 -2.07
CA ALA A 72 -22.25 -4.10 -1.57
C ALA A 72 -21.21 -4.86 -2.41
N LYS A 73 -21.27 -4.85 -3.76
CA LYS A 73 -20.28 -5.55 -4.61
C LYS A 73 -18.86 -5.02 -4.37
N ASN A 74 -18.69 -3.71 -4.25
CA ASN A 74 -17.39 -3.10 -3.98
C ASN A 74 -16.86 -3.42 -2.57
N VAL A 75 -17.75 -3.42 -1.57
CA VAL A 75 -17.41 -3.77 -0.18
C VAL A 75 -16.98 -5.24 -0.07
N VAL A 76 -17.74 -6.15 -0.67
CA VAL A 76 -17.43 -7.59 -0.68
C VAL A 76 -16.10 -7.86 -1.39
N PHE A 77 -15.85 -7.21 -2.53
CA PHE A 77 -14.57 -7.38 -3.21
C PHE A 77 -13.39 -6.82 -2.39
N PHE A 78 -13.55 -5.63 -1.79
CA PHE A 78 -12.52 -5.08 -0.92
C PHE A 78 -12.24 -6.00 0.29
N ALA A 79 -13.27 -6.62 0.85
CA ALA A 79 -13.13 -7.63 1.90
C ALA A 79 -12.35 -8.86 1.40
N LEU A 80 -12.69 -9.40 0.23
CA LEU A 80 -11.96 -10.52 -0.39
C LEU A 80 -10.49 -10.18 -0.66
N LEU A 81 -10.22 -8.97 -1.14
CA LEU A 81 -8.86 -8.50 -1.42
C LEU A 81 -8.06 -8.29 -0.12
N SER A 82 -8.71 -7.81 0.94
CA SER A 82 -8.11 -7.72 2.28
C SER A 82 -7.79 -9.11 2.84
N ILE A 83 -8.69 -10.09 2.68
CA ILE A 83 -8.48 -11.48 3.05
C ILE A 83 -7.32 -12.07 2.25
N GLY A 84 -7.27 -11.86 0.93
CA GLY A 84 -6.16 -12.31 0.08
C GLY A 84 -4.81 -11.72 0.51
N THR A 85 -4.80 -10.45 0.90
CA THR A 85 -3.61 -9.78 1.44
C THR A 85 -3.17 -10.42 2.76
N LEU A 86 -4.10 -10.71 3.66
CA LEU A 86 -3.84 -11.42 4.91
C LEU A 86 -3.30 -12.83 4.68
N ILE A 87 -3.80 -13.55 3.67
CA ILE A 87 -3.27 -14.87 3.28
C ILE A 87 -1.82 -14.75 2.81
N ILE A 88 -1.50 -13.77 1.95
CA ILE A 88 -0.13 -13.53 1.48
C ILE A 88 0.80 -13.23 2.66
N VAL A 89 0.37 -12.34 3.57
CA VAL A 89 1.10 -12.05 4.81
C VAL A 89 1.34 -13.35 5.59
N SER A 90 0.30 -14.14 5.81
CA SER A 90 0.38 -15.41 6.55
C SER A 90 1.34 -16.41 5.90
N ILE A 91 1.42 -16.46 4.56
CA ILE A 91 2.39 -17.28 3.84
C ILE A 91 3.82 -16.84 4.14
N PHE A 92 4.12 -15.54 4.15
CA PHE A 92 5.46 -15.05 4.53
C PHE A 92 5.83 -15.45 5.96
N PHE A 93 4.88 -15.36 6.90
CA PHE A 93 5.07 -15.83 8.28
C PHE A 93 5.29 -17.35 8.35
N LEU A 94 4.54 -18.13 7.58
CA LEU A 94 4.66 -19.58 7.52
C LEU A 94 6.01 -20.02 6.92
N ILE A 95 6.44 -19.40 5.82
CA ILE A 95 7.75 -19.65 5.20
C ILE A 95 8.85 -19.39 6.23
N ASN A 96 8.79 -18.28 6.96
CA ASN A 96 9.75 -17.98 8.01
C ASN A 96 9.73 -19.00 9.16
N TYR A 97 8.56 -19.45 9.57
CA TYR A 97 8.42 -20.50 10.58
C TYR A 97 9.09 -21.80 10.15
N LEU A 98 8.80 -22.24 8.93
CA LEU A 98 9.38 -23.47 8.37
C LEU A 98 10.89 -23.33 8.20
N TYR A 99 11.36 -22.19 7.70
CA TYR A 99 12.79 -21.93 7.55
C TYR A 99 13.53 -21.98 8.89
N ARG A 100 12.94 -21.40 9.94
CA ARG A 100 13.51 -21.45 11.30
C ARG A 100 13.51 -22.86 11.89
N LYS A 101 12.47 -23.64 11.60
CA LYS A 101 12.32 -25.00 12.12
C LYS A 101 13.28 -25.98 11.46
N TYR A 102 13.54 -25.83 10.15
CA TYR A 102 14.22 -26.85 9.35
C TYR A 102 15.59 -26.42 8.79
N VAL A 103 15.92 -25.12 8.72
CA VAL A 103 17.16 -24.63 8.10
C VAL A 103 18.07 -23.96 9.13
N ASP A 104 17.63 -22.86 9.74
CA ASP A 104 18.46 -22.10 10.69
C ASP A 104 17.61 -21.47 11.80
N LYS A 105 17.87 -21.89 13.04
CA LYS A 105 17.15 -21.42 14.23
C LYS A 105 17.43 -19.96 14.60
N THR A 106 18.53 -19.39 14.11
CA THR A 106 18.98 -18.04 14.41
C THR A 106 18.29 -16.98 13.53
N ILE A 107 17.76 -17.41 12.38
CA ILE A 107 17.07 -16.54 11.44
C ILE A 107 15.65 -16.23 11.92
N ASN A 108 15.34 -14.92 12.00
CA ASN A 108 14.07 -14.40 12.50
C ASN A 108 13.53 -13.34 11.53
N LEU A 109 13.15 -13.77 10.33
CA LEU A 109 12.81 -12.84 9.23
C LEU A 109 11.48 -12.12 9.43
N PHE A 110 10.49 -12.74 10.07
CA PHE A 110 9.13 -12.17 10.17
C PHE A 110 8.47 -12.27 11.56
N PHE A 111 9.02 -13.02 12.53
CA PHE A 111 8.38 -13.17 13.86
C PHE A 111 8.59 -12.00 14.84
N LYS A 112 9.47 -11.05 14.52
CA LYS A 112 9.66 -9.85 15.36
C LYS A 112 8.67 -8.77 14.95
N ILE A 113 8.04 -8.12 15.94
CA ILE A 113 7.13 -6.98 15.74
C ILE A 113 7.74 -5.91 14.83
N ILE A 114 9.06 -5.70 14.93
CA ILE A 114 9.82 -4.74 14.13
C ILE A 114 9.77 -5.12 12.64
N ASN A 115 9.91 -6.39 12.29
CA ASN A 115 9.89 -6.83 10.89
C ASN A 115 8.46 -6.79 10.31
N PHE A 116 7.44 -6.98 11.16
CA PHE A 116 6.06 -6.74 10.74
C PHE A 116 5.80 -5.25 10.46
N LEU A 117 6.37 -4.34 11.26
CA LEU A 117 6.31 -2.90 11.00
C LEU A 117 7.03 -2.52 9.71
N THR A 118 8.20 -3.10 9.43
CA THR A 118 8.90 -2.86 8.16
C THR A 118 8.07 -3.37 6.97
N PHE A 119 7.44 -4.55 7.09
CA PHE A 119 6.50 -5.06 6.09
C PHE A 119 5.29 -4.13 5.89
N ALA A 120 4.72 -3.58 6.96
CA ALA A 120 3.55 -2.70 6.88
C ALA A 120 3.88 -1.29 6.36
N THR A 121 5.16 -0.92 6.29
CA THR A 121 5.62 0.43 5.95
C THR A 121 5.08 0.94 4.61
N PRO A 122 5.10 0.17 3.50
CA PRO A 122 4.54 0.63 2.22
C PRO A 122 3.04 0.96 2.30
N PHE A 123 2.28 0.19 3.09
CA PHE A 123 0.85 0.46 3.31
C PHE A 123 0.62 1.73 4.14
N LEU A 124 1.44 1.95 5.18
CA LEU A 124 1.39 3.17 6.01
C LEU A 124 1.80 4.41 5.21
N LEU A 125 2.82 4.30 4.35
CA LEU A 125 3.23 5.38 3.48
C LEU A 125 2.14 5.72 2.47
N PHE A 126 1.44 4.71 1.94
CA PHE A 126 0.31 4.93 1.05
C PHE A 126 -0.82 5.71 1.72
N THR A 127 -1.20 5.34 2.94
CA THR A 127 -2.25 6.05 3.69
C THR A 127 -1.82 7.48 4.04
N LEU A 128 -0.56 7.68 4.43
CA LEU A 128 0.00 9.00 4.69
C LEU A 128 -0.02 9.88 3.43
N THR A 129 0.39 9.35 2.28
CA THR A 129 0.35 10.10 1.02
C THR A 129 -1.08 10.44 0.60
N CYS A 130 -2.04 9.55 0.85
CA CYS A 130 -3.45 9.83 0.62
C CYS A 130 -3.95 10.99 1.50
N LEU A 131 -3.55 11.00 2.77
CA LEU A 131 -3.91 12.07 3.70
C LEU A 131 -3.33 13.42 3.25
N ILE A 132 -2.06 13.44 2.84
CA ILE A 132 -1.39 14.64 2.33
C ILE A 132 -2.13 15.20 1.10
N GLU A 133 -2.49 14.34 0.15
CA GLU A 133 -3.21 14.74 -1.07
C GLU A 133 -4.60 15.31 -0.75
N VAL A 134 -5.34 14.69 0.17
CA VAL A 134 -6.65 15.18 0.61
C VAL A 134 -6.55 16.55 1.28
N ILE A 135 -5.53 16.76 2.12
CA ILE A 135 -5.29 18.05 2.78
C ILE A 135 -4.89 19.12 1.76
N ALA A 136 -4.02 18.80 0.80
CA ALA A 136 -3.60 19.71 -0.26
C ALA A 136 -4.80 20.17 -1.11
N ASN A 137 -5.62 19.22 -1.58
CA ASN A 137 -6.80 19.52 -2.39
C ASN A 137 -7.83 20.39 -1.65
N ARG A 138 -8.02 20.18 -0.33
CA ARG A 138 -8.91 21.03 0.49
C ARG A 138 -8.39 22.46 0.62
N LYS A 139 -7.08 22.66 0.72
CA LYS A 139 -6.47 24.00 0.79
C LYS A 139 -6.61 24.74 -0.53
N ASP A 140 -6.40 24.05 -1.65
CA ASP A 140 -6.53 24.64 -2.99
C ASP A 140 -7.98 25.07 -3.28
N LEU A 141 -8.96 24.25 -2.90
CA LEU A 141 -10.38 24.62 -2.99
C LEU A 141 -10.71 25.88 -2.17
N LYS A 142 -10.24 25.97 -0.92
CA LYS A 142 -10.45 27.17 -0.09
C LYS A 142 -9.78 28.42 -0.66
N LYS A 143 -8.60 28.26 -1.28
CA LYS A 143 -7.87 29.37 -1.92
C LYS A 143 -8.60 29.88 -3.16
N ASN A 144 -9.10 28.98 -4.00
CA ASN A 144 -9.86 29.34 -5.20
C ASN A 144 -11.19 30.01 -4.87
N VAL A 145 -11.92 29.53 -3.85
CA VAL A 145 -13.16 30.18 -3.40
C VAL A 145 -12.90 31.60 -2.87
N LYS A 146 -11.83 31.82 -2.10
CA LYS A 146 -11.46 33.17 -1.65
C LYS A 146 -11.05 34.10 -2.80
N GLY A 147 -10.38 33.57 -3.83
CA GLY A 147 -9.99 34.34 -5.01
C GLY A 147 -11.17 34.80 -5.86
N VAL A 148 -12.27 34.03 -5.88
CA VAL A 148 -13.52 34.38 -6.61
C VAL A 148 -14.39 35.37 -5.83
N ILE A 149 -14.31 35.40 -4.50
CA ILE A 149 -15.11 36.32 -3.66
C ILE A 149 -14.47 37.71 -3.56
N ASN A 150 -13.15 37.79 -3.75
CA ASN A 150 -12.37 39.03 -3.61
C ASN A 150 -11.94 39.65 -4.96
N GLY A 151 -12.44 39.16 -6.09
CA GLY A 151 -12.21 39.71 -7.43
C GLY A 151 -13.52 40.12 -8.06
#